data_AF-A0A6P6C730-F1
#
_entry.id   AF-A0A6P6C730-F1
#
_cell.length_a   1.000
_cell.length_b   1.000
_cell.length_c   1.000
_cell.angle_alpha   90.00
_cell.angle_beta   90.00
_cell.angle_gamma   90.00
#
_symmetry.space_group_name_H-M   'P 1'
#
loop_
_entity.id
_entity.type
_entity.pdbx_description
1 polymer ?
#
loop_
_entity_poly.entity_id
_entity_poly.type
_entity_poly.pdbx_seq_one_letter_code
_entity_poly.pdbx_strand_id
1 'polypeptide(L)'
;MKTQFLKTAALNPATLLPDDDPQAPLHHCVQHLEQVTGLRPDLKDEPWPNPDAVLFTNGSSFVSDGVRYAGAAVVTVRNVIWAQALSHGTSAQRAELIALTQALRWGKDKTVNIYTDSRYAFATAHVHGALYKERGLLTSGGKKIKNKEQILALLEAIWLPKKVAIIHCPGHQKGEGAVEKGNRLADKTAKEVARKPVGTNVIIGTLLVPPLVQAPNYSPQDIELGKQLHEKFEHGWLWIPDGRPVLPAALGNTLISQMHNATHLGGTKLIELQQLLGALIMPTKDIDLDSLIDPPGILLNLS
;
A
#
# COMPACT_ATOMS: atom_id res chain seq x y z
N MET A 1 -37.27 5.65 -20.53
CA MET A 1 -37.27 7.13 -20.46
C MET A 1 -35.84 7.60 -20.71
N LYS A 2 -35.57 8.24 -21.85
CA LYS A 2 -34.22 8.77 -22.17
C LYS A 2 -34.10 10.16 -21.56
N THR A 3 -33.26 10.33 -20.57
CA THR A 3 -32.91 11.63 -20.00
C THR A 3 -31.84 12.28 -20.88
N GLN A 4 -32.15 13.43 -21.46
CA GLN A 4 -31.17 14.30 -22.11
C GLN A 4 -30.82 15.43 -21.14
N PHE A 5 -29.53 15.61 -20.87
CA PHE A 5 -29.03 16.75 -20.12
C PHE A 5 -28.64 17.85 -21.11
N LEU A 6 -29.16 19.06 -20.89
CA LEU A 6 -28.83 20.25 -21.67
C LEU A 6 -27.66 21.00 -20.99
N LYS A 7 -26.92 21.77 -21.79
CA LYS A 7 -25.82 22.63 -21.31
C LYS A 7 -26.37 23.64 -20.30
N THR A 8 -25.66 23.81 -19.18
CA THR A 8 -26.06 24.72 -18.10
C THR A 8 -26.08 26.17 -18.58
N ALA A 9 -27.24 26.84 -18.50
CA ALA A 9 -27.38 28.26 -18.71
C ALA A 9 -27.13 29.03 -17.40
N ALA A 10 -26.62 30.26 -17.49
CA ALA A 10 -26.57 31.16 -16.34
C ALA A 10 -28.01 31.47 -15.91
N LEU A 11 -28.30 31.36 -14.61
CA LEU A 11 -29.59 31.72 -14.04
C LEU A 11 -29.46 33.05 -13.31
N ASN A 12 -30.42 33.95 -13.51
CA ASN A 12 -30.49 35.16 -12.73
C ASN A 12 -30.72 34.80 -11.23
N PRO A 13 -29.88 35.28 -10.28
CA PRO A 13 -29.96 34.88 -8.88
C PRO A 13 -31.27 35.24 -8.18
N ALA A 14 -31.98 36.25 -8.67
CA ALA A 14 -33.23 36.72 -8.07
C ALA A 14 -34.46 35.98 -8.62
N THR A 15 -34.43 35.55 -9.87
CA THR A 15 -35.61 34.97 -10.55
C THR A 15 -35.48 33.46 -10.83
N LEU A 16 -34.26 32.90 -10.75
CA LEU A 16 -33.94 31.51 -11.08
C LEU A 16 -34.35 31.09 -12.51
N LEU A 17 -34.48 32.05 -13.41
CA LEU A 17 -34.75 31.83 -14.83
C LEU A 17 -33.47 32.02 -15.66
N PRO A 18 -33.38 31.40 -16.87
CA PRO A 18 -32.24 31.58 -17.78
C PRO A 18 -32.05 33.06 -18.12
N ASP A 19 -30.81 33.55 -18.03
CA ASP A 19 -30.46 34.92 -18.47
C ASP A 19 -30.51 35.01 -20.00
N ASP A 20 -31.10 36.09 -20.52
CA ASP A 20 -31.24 36.34 -21.97
C ASP A 20 -29.99 37.00 -22.61
N ASP A 21 -28.89 37.15 -21.87
CA ASP A 21 -27.66 37.79 -22.36
C ASP A 21 -26.82 36.80 -23.22
N PRO A 22 -26.55 37.08 -24.52
CA PRO A 22 -25.81 36.20 -25.42
C PRO A 22 -24.29 36.17 -25.17
N GLN A 23 -23.75 36.96 -24.25
CA GLN A 23 -22.32 36.90 -23.95
C GLN A 23 -22.02 35.70 -23.04
N ALA A 24 -21.04 34.90 -23.48
CA ALA A 24 -20.58 33.64 -22.92
C ALA A 24 -20.70 33.53 -21.38
N PRO A 25 -20.97 32.32 -20.83
CA PRO A 25 -21.20 32.15 -19.40
C PRO A 25 -20.12 32.88 -18.58
N LEU A 26 -20.56 33.83 -17.74
CA LEU A 26 -19.75 34.72 -16.90
C LEU A 26 -18.71 33.98 -16.04
N HIS A 27 -18.87 32.66 -15.89
CA HIS A 27 -17.82 31.79 -15.37
C HIS A 27 -17.74 30.50 -16.18
N HIS A 28 -16.51 30.13 -16.55
CA HIS A 28 -16.18 28.75 -16.94
C HIS A 28 -16.33 27.86 -15.70
N CYS A 29 -17.57 27.44 -15.41
CA CYS A 29 -17.88 26.53 -14.30
C CYS A 29 -17.09 25.22 -14.39
N VAL A 30 -16.59 24.84 -15.57
CA VAL A 30 -15.71 23.69 -15.75
C VAL A 30 -14.37 23.90 -15.05
N GLN A 31 -13.72 25.06 -15.26
CA GLN A 31 -12.45 25.38 -14.60
C GLN A 31 -12.59 25.54 -13.09
N HIS A 32 -13.72 26.08 -12.61
CA HIS A 32 -13.99 26.15 -11.17
C HIS A 32 -14.43 24.82 -10.57
N LEU A 33 -15.16 23.95 -11.27
CA LEU A 33 -15.43 22.58 -10.79
C LEU A 33 -14.14 21.77 -10.70
N GLU A 34 -13.21 21.93 -11.65
CA GLU A 34 -11.88 21.31 -11.59
C GLU A 34 -11.06 21.83 -10.40
N GLN A 35 -11.13 23.12 -10.10
CA GLN A 35 -10.47 23.71 -8.91
C GLN A 35 -11.18 23.37 -7.58
N VAL A 36 -12.51 23.22 -7.57
CA VAL A 36 -13.35 22.96 -6.38
C VAL A 36 -13.52 21.48 -6.08
N THR A 37 -13.21 20.58 -7.02
CA THR A 37 -13.33 19.13 -6.77
C THR A 37 -12.11 18.53 -6.07
N GLY A 38 -10.94 19.18 -6.10
CA GLY A 38 -9.72 18.72 -5.42
C GLY A 38 -9.30 17.31 -5.86
N LEU A 39 -9.86 16.87 -6.98
CA LEU A 39 -9.58 15.61 -7.64
C LEU A 39 -8.37 15.85 -8.54
N ARG A 40 -7.47 14.88 -8.53
CA ARG A 40 -6.34 14.86 -9.45
C ARG A 40 -6.89 14.89 -10.89
N PRO A 41 -6.58 15.91 -11.72
CA PRO A 41 -7.23 16.11 -13.01
C PRO A 41 -7.08 14.94 -14.01
N ASP A 42 -6.02 14.15 -13.90
CA ASP A 42 -5.73 12.99 -14.74
C ASP A 42 -6.14 11.65 -14.09
N LEU A 43 -6.86 11.65 -12.97
CA LEU A 43 -7.43 10.44 -12.40
C LEU A 43 -8.58 9.93 -13.27
N LYS A 44 -8.48 8.69 -13.76
CA LYS A 44 -9.51 8.04 -14.60
C LYS A 44 -10.21 6.90 -13.89
N ASP A 45 -11.44 6.63 -14.30
CA ASP A 45 -12.20 5.40 -13.98
C ASP A 45 -12.13 4.36 -15.10
N GLU A 46 -11.52 4.71 -16.23
CA GLU A 46 -11.20 3.82 -17.35
C GLU A 46 -9.69 3.53 -17.44
N PRO A 47 -9.28 2.33 -17.87
CA PRO A 47 -7.88 1.93 -17.92
C PRO A 47 -7.06 2.79 -18.90
N TRP A 48 -5.86 3.18 -18.49
CA TRP A 48 -4.86 3.72 -19.40
C TRP A 48 -4.38 2.63 -20.37
N PRO A 49 -4.18 2.95 -21.66
CA PRO A 49 -3.51 2.04 -22.59
C PRO A 49 -2.03 1.93 -22.22
N ASN A 50 -1.48 0.71 -22.30
CA ASN A 50 -0.08 0.40 -22.01
C ASN A 50 0.41 0.90 -20.62
N PRO A 51 -0.24 0.50 -19.52
CA PRO A 51 0.22 0.87 -18.19
C PRO A 51 1.52 0.13 -17.84
N ASP A 52 2.33 0.73 -16.96
CA ASP A 52 3.52 0.08 -16.39
C ASP A 52 3.12 -1.10 -15.49
N ALA A 53 1.94 -1.02 -14.85
CA ALA A 53 1.40 -2.13 -14.05
C ALA A 53 -0.13 -2.13 -14.00
N VAL A 54 -0.69 -3.33 -13.89
CA VAL A 54 -2.10 -3.57 -13.55
C VAL A 54 -2.17 -4.23 -12.18
N LEU A 55 -2.83 -3.56 -11.24
CA LEU A 55 -2.93 -3.96 -9.85
C LEU A 55 -4.38 -4.26 -9.48
N PHE A 56 -4.57 -5.17 -8.53
CA PHE A 56 -5.85 -5.52 -7.93
C PHE A 56 -5.72 -5.38 -6.43
N THR A 57 -6.71 -4.75 -5.81
CA THR A 57 -6.70 -4.45 -4.37
C THR A 57 -7.94 -5.01 -3.72
N ASN A 58 -7.79 -5.59 -2.54
CA ASN A 58 -8.92 -6.02 -1.72
C ASN A 58 -8.62 -5.87 -0.23
N GLY A 59 -9.66 -5.57 0.54
CA GLY A 59 -9.66 -5.48 1.99
C GLY A 59 -10.70 -6.42 2.60
N SER A 60 -10.24 -7.51 3.21
CA SER A 60 -11.12 -8.47 3.86
C SER A 60 -11.34 -8.12 5.34
N SER A 61 -12.56 -8.32 5.85
CA SER A 61 -12.89 -8.26 7.27
C SER A 61 -14.02 -9.24 7.59
N PHE A 62 -13.78 -10.15 8.55
CA PHE A 62 -14.76 -11.16 8.96
C PHE A 62 -14.63 -11.47 10.46
N VAL A 63 -15.67 -12.06 11.05
CA VAL A 63 -15.67 -12.47 12.45
C VAL A 63 -15.46 -13.97 12.54
N SER A 64 -14.51 -14.41 13.37
CA SER A 64 -14.31 -15.81 13.77
C SER A 64 -14.17 -15.83 15.29
N ASP A 65 -14.89 -16.72 15.97
CA ASP A 65 -14.78 -16.92 17.42
C ASP A 65 -14.97 -15.63 18.23
N GLY A 66 -15.88 -14.76 17.79
CA GLY A 66 -16.16 -13.45 18.41
C GLY A 66 -15.14 -12.36 18.10
N VAL A 67 -14.05 -12.68 17.40
CA VAL A 67 -12.97 -11.74 17.05
C VAL A 67 -13.11 -11.32 15.58
N ARG A 68 -13.04 -10.02 15.31
CA ARG A 68 -13.02 -9.47 13.94
C ARG A 68 -11.60 -9.46 13.41
N TYR A 69 -11.31 -10.34 12.47
CA TYR A 69 -10.07 -10.39 11.69
C TYR A 69 -10.18 -9.52 10.45
N ALA A 70 -9.06 -8.94 10.03
CA ALA A 70 -9.01 -8.15 8.81
C ALA A 70 -7.64 -8.24 8.15
N GLY A 71 -7.63 -8.12 6.83
CA GLY A 71 -6.41 -8.17 6.03
C GLY A 71 -6.58 -7.34 4.77
N ALA A 72 -5.48 -6.85 4.22
CA ALA A 72 -5.46 -6.09 2.98
C ALA A 72 -4.39 -6.67 2.06
N ALA A 73 -4.65 -6.60 0.75
CA ALA A 73 -3.72 -7.10 -0.26
C ALA A 73 -3.70 -6.21 -1.50
N VAL A 74 -2.51 -6.15 -2.11
CA VAL A 74 -2.25 -5.60 -3.45
C VAL A 74 -1.57 -6.69 -4.24
N VAL A 75 -2.12 -7.01 -5.40
CA VAL A 75 -1.63 -8.10 -6.25
C VAL A 75 -1.61 -7.64 -7.72
N THR A 76 -0.85 -8.34 -8.54
CA THR A 76 -1.06 -8.37 -10.00
C THR A 76 -1.98 -9.55 -10.34
N VAL A 77 -2.20 -9.84 -11.62
CA VAL A 77 -2.98 -11.02 -12.04
C VAL A 77 -2.41 -12.34 -11.48
N ARG A 78 -1.10 -12.41 -11.21
CA ARG A 78 -0.41 -13.67 -10.84
C ARG A 78 0.37 -13.60 -9.53
N ASN A 79 0.87 -12.43 -9.15
CA ASN A 79 1.79 -12.29 -8.03
C ASN A 79 1.18 -11.40 -6.95
N VAL A 80 1.39 -11.78 -5.69
CA VAL A 80 1.18 -10.87 -4.57
C VAL A 80 2.28 -9.80 -4.62
N ILE A 81 1.91 -8.53 -4.46
CA ILE A 81 2.87 -7.41 -4.37
C ILE A 81 3.03 -7.03 -2.89
N TRP A 82 1.92 -7.01 -2.17
CA TRP A 82 1.89 -6.71 -0.75
C TRP A 82 0.66 -7.35 -0.13
N ALA A 83 0.80 -7.88 1.08
CA ALA A 83 -0.33 -8.29 1.89
C ALA A 83 -0.01 -8.13 3.38
N GLN A 84 -0.99 -7.67 4.16
CA GLN A 84 -0.80 -7.45 5.58
C GLN A 84 -2.06 -7.77 6.40
N ALA A 85 -1.83 -8.44 7.54
CA ALA A 85 -2.83 -8.60 8.59
C ALA A 85 -3.06 -7.25 9.28
N LEU A 86 -4.32 -6.85 9.41
CA LEU A 86 -4.70 -5.60 10.06
C LEU A 86 -5.14 -5.86 11.50
N SER A 87 -5.10 -4.83 12.33
CA SER A 87 -5.53 -4.93 13.73
C SER A 87 -6.96 -5.48 13.84
N HIS A 88 -7.20 -6.31 14.86
CA HIS A 88 -8.54 -6.78 15.15
C HIS A 88 -9.53 -5.62 15.29
N GLY A 89 -10.77 -5.84 14.86
CA GLY A 89 -11.80 -4.79 14.84
C GLY A 89 -11.78 -3.89 13.60
N THR A 90 -10.77 -3.98 12.74
CA THR A 90 -10.73 -3.24 11.47
C THR A 90 -11.91 -3.64 10.57
N SER A 91 -12.62 -2.63 10.05
CA SER A 91 -13.76 -2.82 9.15
C SER A 91 -13.30 -3.13 7.72
N ALA A 92 -14.16 -3.78 6.93
CA ALA A 92 -13.89 -4.04 5.51
C ALA A 92 -13.59 -2.73 4.76
N GLN A 93 -14.43 -1.70 4.96
CA GLN A 93 -14.23 -0.38 4.37
C GLN A 93 -12.86 0.22 4.67
N ARG A 94 -12.37 0.10 5.93
CA ARG A 94 -11.04 0.60 6.30
C ARG A 94 -9.94 -0.23 5.64
N ALA A 95 -10.09 -1.56 5.59
CA ALA A 95 -9.15 -2.46 4.92
C ALA A 95 -9.03 -2.16 3.41
N GLU A 96 -10.16 -1.88 2.74
CA GLU A 96 -10.20 -1.49 1.33
C GLU A 96 -9.43 -0.19 1.05
N LEU A 97 -9.64 0.84 1.89
CA LEU A 97 -8.90 2.09 1.78
C LEU A 97 -7.39 1.89 1.99
N ILE A 98 -7.00 1.01 2.92
CA ILE A 98 -5.59 0.67 3.17
C ILE A 98 -4.98 -0.03 1.95
N ALA A 99 -5.67 -1.03 1.38
CA ALA A 99 -5.22 -1.74 0.20
C ALA A 99 -5.01 -0.80 -0.99
N LEU A 100 -6.00 0.06 -1.28
CA LEU A 100 -5.92 1.03 -2.37
C LEU A 100 -4.80 2.06 -2.16
N THR A 101 -4.67 2.60 -0.94
CA THR A 101 -3.59 3.53 -0.59
C THR A 101 -2.21 2.89 -0.81
N GLN A 102 -2.05 1.61 -0.45
CA GLN A 102 -0.80 0.90 -0.63
C GLN A 102 -0.48 0.65 -2.11
N ALA A 103 -1.48 0.35 -2.94
CA ALA A 103 -1.29 0.21 -4.38
C ALA A 103 -0.85 1.53 -5.04
N LEU A 104 -1.42 2.65 -4.62
CA LEU A 104 -1.01 3.99 -5.09
C LEU A 104 0.44 4.32 -4.70
N ARG A 105 0.84 4.01 -3.46
CA ARG A 105 2.23 4.19 -3.01
C ARG A 105 3.22 3.34 -3.82
N TRP A 106 2.88 2.08 -4.07
CA TRP A 106 3.71 1.21 -4.91
C TRP A 106 3.80 1.72 -6.37
N GLY A 107 2.70 2.30 -6.86
CA GLY A 107 2.59 2.92 -8.18
C GLY A 107 3.32 4.25 -8.33
N LYS A 108 4.06 4.73 -7.32
CA LYS A 108 4.81 5.99 -7.38
C LYS A 108 5.65 6.06 -8.67
N ASP A 109 5.56 7.20 -9.35
CA ASP A 109 6.23 7.54 -10.61
C ASP A 109 5.89 6.64 -11.82
N LYS A 110 4.89 5.75 -11.69
CA LYS A 110 4.43 4.83 -12.75
C LYS A 110 3.05 5.20 -13.28
N THR A 111 2.73 4.73 -14.48
CA THR A 111 1.37 4.68 -15.02
C THR A 111 0.71 3.38 -14.56
N VAL A 112 -0.29 3.45 -13.69
CA VAL A 112 -0.92 2.25 -13.11
C VAL A 112 -2.43 2.22 -13.32
N ASN A 113 -2.96 1.02 -13.61
CA ASN A 113 -4.39 0.73 -13.56
C ASN A 113 -4.66 -0.11 -12.32
N ILE A 114 -5.46 0.41 -11.38
CA ILE A 114 -5.77 -0.24 -10.11
C ILE A 114 -7.24 -0.63 -10.09
N TYR A 115 -7.51 -1.92 -9.99
CA TYR A 115 -8.84 -2.47 -9.86
C TYR A 115 -9.19 -2.71 -8.39
N THR A 116 -10.38 -2.26 -7.99
CA THR A 116 -10.98 -2.53 -6.68
C THR A 116 -12.41 -3.02 -6.90
N ASP A 117 -12.90 -3.94 -6.09
CA ASP A 117 -14.32 -4.30 -6.06
C ASP A 117 -15.13 -3.53 -5.00
N SER A 118 -14.45 -2.68 -4.23
CA SER A 118 -15.07 -1.81 -3.25
C SER A 118 -15.58 -0.52 -3.89
N ARG A 119 -16.91 -0.44 -4.04
CA ARG A 119 -17.60 0.81 -4.39
C ARG A 119 -17.27 1.95 -3.43
N TYR A 120 -17.03 1.64 -2.16
CA TYR A 120 -16.70 2.64 -1.16
C TYR A 120 -15.31 3.23 -1.41
N ALA A 121 -14.29 2.41 -1.67
CA ALA A 121 -12.95 2.89 -1.99
C ALA A 121 -12.93 3.68 -3.30
N PHE A 122 -13.60 3.17 -4.33
CA PHE A 122 -13.77 3.86 -5.61
C PHE A 122 -14.42 5.25 -5.44
N ALA A 123 -15.57 5.32 -4.75
CA ALA A 123 -16.26 6.60 -4.54
C ALA A 123 -15.44 7.57 -3.68
N THR A 124 -14.70 7.07 -2.68
CA THR A 124 -13.83 7.90 -1.84
C THR A 124 -12.71 8.54 -2.66
N ALA A 125 -12.12 7.79 -3.60
CA ALA A 125 -11.08 8.30 -4.49
C ALA A 125 -11.61 9.31 -5.53
N HIS A 126 -12.80 9.06 -6.08
CA HIS A 126 -13.34 9.81 -7.23
C HIS A 126 -14.29 10.96 -6.90
N VAL A 127 -14.97 10.96 -5.75
CA VAL A 127 -16.08 11.91 -5.50
C VAL A 127 -15.75 12.99 -4.47
N HIS A 128 -14.78 12.76 -3.59
CA HIS A 128 -14.73 13.50 -2.32
C HIS A 128 -13.39 14.17 -1.96
N GLY A 129 -12.46 14.30 -2.91
CA GLY A 129 -11.12 14.88 -2.66
C GLY A 129 -11.12 16.27 -2.02
N ALA A 130 -11.75 17.26 -2.67
CA ALA A 130 -11.85 18.62 -2.10
C ALA A 130 -12.76 18.69 -0.89
N LEU A 131 -13.89 17.97 -0.90
CA LEU A 131 -14.91 18.09 0.13
C LEU A 131 -14.37 17.69 1.51
N TYR A 132 -13.42 16.76 1.55
CA TYR A 132 -12.74 16.34 2.77
C TYR A 132 -11.65 17.31 3.23
N LYS A 133 -10.96 17.99 2.31
CA LYS A 133 -9.92 18.97 2.65
C LYS A 133 -10.52 20.29 3.17
N GLU A 134 -11.63 20.73 2.60
CA GLU A 134 -12.28 22.02 2.93
C GLU A 134 -13.11 21.98 4.23
N ARG A 135 -13.73 20.86 4.57
CA ARG A 135 -14.68 20.77 5.72
C ARG A 135 -14.10 20.16 6.99
N GLY A 136 -12.78 20.05 7.10
CA GLY A 136 -12.11 19.47 8.29
C GLY A 136 -12.45 17.99 8.56
N LEU A 137 -12.97 17.27 7.57
CA LEU A 137 -13.50 15.90 7.65
C LEU A 137 -14.69 15.74 8.62
N LEU A 138 -15.63 16.69 8.55
CA LEU A 138 -16.96 16.58 9.14
C LEU A 138 -18.01 16.23 8.08
N THR A 139 -19.02 15.44 8.45
CA THR A 139 -20.20 15.23 7.60
C THR A 139 -21.03 16.51 7.50
N SER A 140 -21.98 16.58 6.56
CA SER A 140 -22.96 17.69 6.49
C SER A 140 -23.78 17.88 7.77
N GLY A 141 -23.84 16.86 8.63
CA GLY A 141 -24.45 16.93 9.97
C GLY A 141 -23.46 17.20 11.12
N GLY A 142 -22.23 17.66 10.83
CA GLY A 142 -21.24 18.06 11.84
C GLY A 142 -20.56 16.91 12.59
N LYS A 143 -20.78 15.65 12.21
CA LYS A 143 -20.14 14.49 12.85
C LYS A 143 -18.78 14.19 12.22
N LYS A 144 -17.82 13.69 13.01
CA LYS A 144 -16.53 13.22 12.49
C LYS A 144 -16.74 12.13 11.43
N ILE A 145 -16.09 12.26 10.28
CA ILE A 145 -16.11 11.24 9.24
C ILE A 145 -15.36 9.99 9.73
N LYS A 146 -15.98 8.82 9.59
CA LYS A 146 -15.34 7.53 9.90
C LYS A 146 -14.15 7.30 8.96
N ASN A 147 -13.08 6.66 9.45
CA ASN A 147 -11.85 6.38 8.70
C ASN A 147 -11.09 7.63 8.20
N LYS A 148 -11.24 8.77 8.88
CA LYS A 148 -10.60 10.07 8.55
C LYS A 148 -9.14 9.94 8.10
N GLU A 149 -8.33 9.22 8.89
CA GLU A 149 -6.89 9.01 8.63
C GLU A 149 -6.64 8.28 7.30
N GLN A 150 -7.40 7.22 7.01
CA GLN A 150 -7.23 6.43 5.79
C GLN A 150 -7.72 7.19 4.57
N ILE A 151 -8.77 8.00 4.72
CA ILE A 151 -9.23 8.90 3.66
C ILE A 151 -8.14 9.93 3.34
N LEU A 152 -7.57 10.59 4.34
CA LEU A 152 -6.48 11.54 4.14
C LEU A 152 -5.26 10.88 3.47
N ALA A 153 -4.83 9.72 3.97
CA ALA A 153 -3.71 8.99 3.38
C ALA A 153 -3.98 8.57 1.93
N LEU A 154 -5.21 8.20 1.59
CA LEU A 154 -5.61 7.90 0.22
C LEU A 154 -5.49 9.14 -0.67
N LEU A 155 -6.05 10.27 -0.22
CA LEU A 155 -6.04 11.53 -0.98
C LEU A 155 -4.63 12.06 -1.24
N GLU A 156 -3.70 11.87 -0.29
CA GLU A 156 -2.29 12.18 -0.48
C GLU A 156 -1.64 11.20 -1.48
N ALA A 157 -1.89 9.90 -1.31
CA ALA A 157 -1.28 8.85 -2.14
C ALA A 157 -1.72 8.91 -3.61
N ILE A 158 -2.91 9.44 -3.92
CA ILE A 158 -3.41 9.61 -5.29
C ILE A 158 -2.44 10.42 -6.16
N TRP A 159 -1.62 11.30 -5.58
CA TRP A 159 -0.66 12.12 -6.32
C TRP A 159 0.67 11.43 -6.60
N LEU A 160 0.94 10.26 -6.00
CA LEU A 160 2.24 9.58 -6.14
C LEU A 160 2.47 8.97 -7.53
N PRO A 161 1.49 8.31 -8.19
CA PRO A 161 1.71 7.77 -9.53
C PRO A 161 1.94 8.85 -10.58
N LYS A 162 2.64 8.53 -11.66
CA LYS A 162 2.76 9.44 -12.81
C LYS A 162 1.43 9.63 -13.54
N LYS A 163 0.66 8.55 -13.69
CA LYS A 163 -0.72 8.51 -14.18
C LYS A 163 -1.45 7.38 -13.48
N VAL A 164 -2.72 7.55 -13.18
CA VAL A 164 -3.49 6.51 -12.49
C VAL A 164 -4.91 6.40 -13.01
N ALA A 165 -5.36 5.16 -13.17
CA ALA A 165 -6.79 4.84 -13.26
C ALA A 165 -7.19 3.98 -12.06
N ILE A 166 -8.25 4.37 -11.35
CA ILE A 166 -8.85 3.57 -10.27
C ILE A 166 -10.20 3.07 -10.79
N ILE A 167 -10.31 1.78 -11.02
CA ILE A 167 -11.39 1.16 -11.79
C ILE A 167 -12.18 0.25 -10.85
N HIS A 168 -13.49 0.44 -10.79
CA HIS A 168 -14.35 -0.48 -10.07
C HIS A 168 -14.64 -1.72 -10.92
N CYS A 169 -14.38 -2.91 -10.37
CA CYS A 169 -14.81 -4.19 -10.94
C CYS A 169 -15.86 -4.85 -10.04
N PRO A 170 -16.83 -5.61 -10.58
CA PRO A 170 -17.74 -6.37 -9.73
C PRO A 170 -17.00 -7.39 -8.86
N GLY A 171 -17.40 -7.52 -7.60
CA GLY A 171 -16.92 -8.59 -6.73
C GLY A 171 -17.41 -9.97 -7.16
N HIS A 172 -16.71 -11.03 -6.74
CA HIS A 172 -17.11 -12.43 -6.90
C HIS A 172 -17.40 -12.91 -8.34
N GLN A 173 -16.63 -12.44 -9.32
CA GLN A 173 -16.79 -12.85 -10.72
C GLN A 173 -16.25 -14.26 -11.00
N LYS A 174 -17.00 -15.04 -11.79
CA LYS A 174 -16.64 -16.42 -12.21
C LYS A 174 -15.92 -16.50 -13.56
N GLY A 175 -15.60 -15.36 -14.19
CA GLY A 175 -14.94 -15.31 -15.49
C GLY A 175 -13.46 -15.71 -15.44
N GLU A 176 -12.88 -16.00 -16.60
CA GLU A 176 -11.46 -16.41 -16.74
C GLU A 176 -10.56 -15.27 -17.27
N GLY A 177 -11.10 -14.07 -17.41
CA GLY A 177 -10.36 -12.88 -17.81
C GLY A 177 -9.34 -12.46 -16.76
N ALA A 178 -8.43 -11.58 -17.18
CA ALA A 178 -7.35 -11.09 -16.33
C ALA A 178 -7.88 -10.34 -15.09
N VAL A 179 -8.99 -9.59 -15.26
CA VAL A 179 -9.62 -8.83 -14.18
C VAL A 179 -10.21 -9.76 -13.13
N GLU A 180 -10.96 -10.78 -13.56
CA GLU A 180 -11.57 -11.75 -12.65
C GLU A 180 -10.51 -12.57 -11.91
N LYS A 181 -9.43 -12.97 -12.59
CA LYS A 181 -8.29 -13.67 -11.98
C LYS A 181 -7.59 -12.83 -10.93
N GLY A 182 -7.28 -11.58 -11.27
CA GLY A 182 -6.64 -10.64 -10.36
C GLY A 182 -7.49 -10.34 -9.14
N ASN A 183 -8.79 -10.08 -9.34
CA ASN A 183 -9.71 -9.81 -8.22
C ASN A 183 -9.84 -11.03 -7.28
N ARG A 184 -9.98 -12.25 -7.83
CA ARG A 184 -9.99 -13.47 -7.02
C ARG A 184 -8.70 -13.68 -6.23
N LEU A 185 -7.55 -13.37 -6.84
CA LEU A 185 -6.27 -13.46 -6.13
C LEU A 185 -6.19 -12.43 -5.00
N ALA A 186 -6.64 -11.20 -5.22
CA ALA A 186 -6.68 -10.15 -4.20
C ALA A 186 -7.57 -10.56 -3.02
N ASP A 187 -8.78 -11.08 -3.30
CA ASP A 187 -9.71 -11.55 -2.27
C ASP A 187 -9.13 -12.69 -1.44
N LYS A 188 -8.65 -13.73 -2.12
CA LYS A 188 -8.01 -14.87 -1.47
C LYS A 188 -6.84 -14.42 -0.59
N THR A 189 -5.96 -13.58 -1.11
CA THR A 189 -4.75 -13.12 -0.40
C THR A 189 -5.12 -12.28 0.83
N ALA A 190 -6.06 -11.34 0.70
CA ALA A 190 -6.50 -10.49 1.80
C ALA A 190 -7.16 -11.32 2.92
N LYS A 191 -7.93 -12.35 2.56
CA LYS A 191 -8.57 -13.25 3.52
C LYS A 191 -7.57 -14.18 4.22
N GLU A 192 -6.59 -14.70 3.48
CA GLU A 192 -5.53 -15.55 4.03
C GLU A 192 -4.64 -14.78 5.00
N VAL A 193 -4.21 -13.57 4.63
CA VAL A 193 -3.34 -12.76 5.49
C VAL A 193 -4.06 -12.28 6.75
N ALA A 194 -5.39 -12.08 6.71
CA ALA A 194 -6.18 -11.62 7.86
C ALA A 194 -6.07 -12.52 9.09
N ARG A 195 -5.74 -13.80 8.92
CA ARG A 195 -5.57 -14.78 10.01
C ARG A 195 -4.15 -14.82 10.58
N LYS A 196 -3.20 -14.14 9.95
CA LYS A 196 -1.81 -14.09 10.42
C LYS A 196 -1.69 -13.07 11.58
N PRO A 197 -0.68 -13.22 12.46
CA PRO A 197 -0.40 -12.23 13.48
C PRO A 197 -0.23 -10.82 12.88
N VAL A 198 -0.83 -9.82 13.53
CA VAL A 198 -0.69 -8.41 13.15
C VAL A 198 0.79 -8.04 13.20
N GLY A 199 1.32 -7.54 12.08
CA GLY A 199 2.75 -7.28 11.90
C GLY A 199 3.51 -8.31 11.06
N THR A 200 2.86 -9.41 10.65
CA THR A 200 3.39 -10.28 9.59
C THR A 200 3.27 -9.55 8.25
N ASN A 201 4.28 -8.75 7.91
CA ASN A 201 4.43 -8.15 6.59
C ASN A 201 4.75 -9.28 5.60
N VAL A 202 3.76 -9.73 4.83
CA VAL A 202 4.02 -10.61 3.69
C VAL A 202 4.44 -9.71 2.53
N ILE A 203 5.67 -9.18 2.61
CA ILE A 203 6.36 -8.65 1.42
C ILE A 203 6.89 -9.88 0.67
N ILE A 204 6.02 -10.56 -0.08
CA ILE A 204 6.47 -11.57 -1.04
C ILE A 204 6.41 -10.92 -2.40
N GLY A 205 7.56 -10.42 -2.86
CA GLY A 205 7.68 -9.71 -4.13
C GLY A 205 9.10 -9.19 -4.38
N THR A 206 10.07 -10.09 -4.47
CA THR A 206 11.34 -9.94 -5.23
C THR A 206 12.38 -8.87 -4.82
N LEU A 207 12.27 -8.19 -3.68
CA LEU A 207 13.23 -7.12 -3.36
C LEU A 207 13.91 -7.15 -1.99
N LEU A 208 13.68 -8.15 -1.13
CA LEU A 208 14.31 -8.16 0.21
C LEU A 208 14.95 -9.49 0.65
N VAL A 209 15.00 -10.50 -0.22
CA VAL A 209 15.89 -11.64 -0.03
C VAL A 209 16.40 -11.98 -1.44
N PRO A 210 17.69 -11.80 -1.76
CA PRO A 210 18.22 -12.46 -2.95
C PRO A 210 17.84 -13.93 -2.81
N PRO A 211 17.39 -14.60 -3.88
CA PRO A 211 17.04 -16.01 -3.77
C PRO A 211 18.28 -16.70 -3.18
N LEU A 212 18.13 -17.26 -1.98
CA LEU A 212 19.19 -17.96 -1.27
C LEU A 212 19.40 -19.31 -1.99
N VAL A 213 19.83 -19.24 -3.25
CA VAL A 213 20.10 -20.39 -4.11
C VAL A 213 21.45 -21.00 -3.76
N GLN A 214 22.27 -20.27 -3.00
CA GLN A 214 23.61 -20.70 -2.59
C GLN A 214 23.75 -20.60 -1.07
N ALA A 215 24.38 -21.63 -0.49
CA ALA A 215 24.78 -21.64 0.90
C ALA A 215 25.72 -20.46 1.20
N PRO A 216 25.52 -19.73 2.30
CA PRO A 216 26.33 -18.57 2.61
C PRO A 216 27.68 -19.01 3.18
N ASN A 217 28.70 -18.16 3.00
CA ASN A 217 29.99 -18.37 3.64
C ASN A 217 29.93 -17.88 5.09
N TYR A 218 30.08 -18.80 6.03
CA TYR A 218 30.19 -18.48 7.46
C TYR A 218 31.63 -18.11 7.83
N SER A 219 31.79 -17.04 8.60
CA SER A 219 33.06 -16.73 9.25
C SER A 219 33.31 -17.68 10.43
N PRO A 220 34.58 -17.83 10.89
CA PRO A 220 34.87 -18.58 12.12
C PRO A 220 34.04 -18.11 13.33
N GLN A 221 33.76 -16.81 13.43
CA GLN A 221 32.93 -16.23 14.48
C GLN A 221 31.47 -16.65 14.36
N ASP A 222 30.91 -16.69 13.15
CA ASP A 222 29.53 -17.18 12.94
C ASP A 222 29.39 -18.66 13.32
N ILE A 223 30.42 -19.47 13.03
CA ILE A 223 30.46 -20.89 13.39
C ILE A 223 30.57 -21.07 14.91
N GLU A 224 31.38 -20.27 15.59
CA GLU A 224 31.50 -20.31 17.05
C GLU A 224 30.21 -19.90 17.76
N LEU A 225 29.52 -18.88 17.24
CA LEU A 225 28.20 -18.50 17.73
C LEU A 225 27.16 -19.60 17.46
N GLY A 226 27.21 -20.24 16.29
CA GLY A 226 26.43 -21.43 15.99
C GLY A 226 26.56 -22.47 17.11
N LYS A 227 27.80 -22.84 17.47
CA LYS A 227 28.11 -23.85 18.50
C LYS A 227 27.47 -23.56 19.84
N GLN A 228 27.40 -22.28 20.22
CA GLN A 228 26.77 -21.83 21.46
C GLN A 228 25.24 -21.93 21.43
N LEU A 229 24.65 -21.99 20.22
CA LEU A 229 23.21 -22.07 19.99
C LEU A 229 22.73 -23.51 19.71
N HIS A 230 23.57 -24.53 19.94
CA HIS A 230 23.26 -25.96 19.74
C HIS A 230 22.80 -26.29 18.32
N GLU A 231 23.51 -25.76 17.33
CA GLU A 231 23.16 -25.80 15.93
C GLU A 231 23.45 -27.14 15.22
N LYS A 232 22.83 -27.31 14.05
CA LYS A 232 23.10 -28.36 13.06
C LYS A 232 23.53 -27.72 11.75
N PHE A 233 24.53 -28.31 11.10
CA PHE A 233 24.94 -27.89 9.77
C PHE A 233 24.28 -28.78 8.71
N GLU A 234 23.37 -28.22 7.92
CA GLU A 234 22.65 -28.95 6.87
C GLU A 234 22.59 -28.13 5.59
N HIS A 235 22.93 -28.74 4.46
CA HIS A 235 22.89 -28.14 3.13
C HIS A 235 23.66 -26.80 3.02
N GLY A 236 24.75 -26.66 3.79
CA GLY A 236 25.58 -25.46 3.82
C GLY A 236 25.04 -24.33 4.70
N TRP A 237 24.02 -24.60 5.52
CA TRP A 237 23.41 -23.66 6.46
C TRP A 237 23.58 -24.12 7.90
N LEU A 238 23.80 -23.17 8.81
CA LEU A 238 23.69 -23.40 10.25
C LEU A 238 22.23 -23.24 10.66
N TRP A 239 21.69 -24.24 11.35
CA TRP A 239 20.31 -24.29 11.83
C TRP A 239 20.28 -24.45 13.34
N ILE A 240 19.50 -23.65 14.04
CA ILE A 240 19.34 -23.84 15.49
C ILE A 240 18.17 -24.79 15.80
N PRO A 241 18.05 -25.32 17.04
CA PRO A 241 17.07 -26.37 17.37
C PRO A 241 15.60 -26.02 17.12
N ASP A 242 15.26 -24.73 17.04
CA ASP A 242 13.89 -24.28 16.75
C ASP A 242 13.54 -24.25 15.24
N GLY A 243 14.46 -24.72 14.38
CA GLY A 243 14.24 -24.85 12.94
C GLY A 243 14.52 -23.56 12.15
N ARG A 244 15.14 -22.54 12.76
CA ARG A 244 15.54 -21.31 12.07
C ARG A 244 16.99 -21.36 11.58
N PRO A 245 17.28 -20.82 10.38
CA PRO A 245 18.65 -20.70 9.92
C PRO A 245 19.35 -19.50 10.59
N VAL A 246 20.62 -19.69 10.92
CA VAL A 246 21.53 -18.63 11.36
C VAL A 246 22.08 -17.94 10.13
N LEU A 247 21.91 -16.62 10.06
CA LEU A 247 22.43 -15.81 8.99
C LEU A 247 23.85 -15.34 9.36
N PRO A 248 24.86 -15.51 8.49
CA PRO A 248 26.18 -14.95 8.76
C PRO A 248 26.12 -13.42 8.79
N ALA A 249 26.93 -12.81 9.66
CA ALA A 249 26.89 -11.37 9.93
C ALA A 249 27.02 -10.51 8.65
N ALA A 250 27.91 -10.90 7.72
CA ALA A 250 28.10 -10.17 6.46
C ALA A 250 26.84 -10.14 5.58
N LEU A 251 26.11 -11.26 5.52
CA LEU A 251 24.86 -11.36 4.78
C LEU A 251 23.73 -10.60 5.51
N GLY A 252 23.71 -10.66 6.84
CA GLY A 252 22.81 -9.87 7.69
C GLY A 252 22.95 -8.37 7.47
N ASN A 253 24.18 -7.86 7.47
CA ASN A 253 24.48 -6.45 7.21
C ASN A 253 23.97 -6.01 5.84
N THR A 254 24.21 -6.83 4.80
CA THR A 254 23.74 -6.53 3.44
C THR A 254 22.21 -6.43 3.38
N LEU A 255 21.50 -7.36 4.02
CA LEU A 255 20.03 -7.34 4.08
C LEU A 255 19.52 -6.12 4.85
N ILE A 256 20.12 -5.79 5.99
CA ILE A 256 19.76 -4.62 6.78
C ILE A 256 19.93 -3.33 5.98
N SER A 257 21.07 -3.15 5.30
CA SER A 257 21.31 -1.96 4.46
C SER A 257 20.31 -1.87 3.30
N GLN A 258 19.96 -2.99 2.67
CA GLN A 258 18.93 -3.02 1.62
C GLN A 258 17.55 -2.66 2.17
N MET A 259 17.18 -3.19 3.33
CA MET A 259 15.92 -2.88 4.00
C MET A 259 15.87 -1.41 4.43
N HIS A 260 16.95 -0.87 4.98
CA HIS A 260 17.06 0.54 5.32
C HIS A 260 16.84 1.40 4.07
N ASN A 261 17.57 1.15 2.98
CA ASN A 261 17.44 1.90 1.74
C ASN A 261 16.02 1.82 1.14
N ALA A 262 15.35 0.67 1.28
CA ALA A 262 14.00 0.48 0.74
C ALA A 262 12.89 1.10 1.62
N THR A 263 13.12 1.28 2.93
CA THR A 263 12.08 1.66 3.90
C THR A 263 12.35 2.98 4.64
N HIS A 264 13.57 3.50 4.57
CA HIS A 264 14.09 4.63 5.35
C HIS A 264 13.88 4.49 6.87
N LEU A 265 13.81 3.26 7.38
CA LEU A 265 13.66 2.98 8.81
C LEU A 265 15.02 3.03 9.51
N GLY A 266 15.13 3.78 10.61
CA GLY A 266 16.32 3.78 11.47
C GLY A 266 16.55 2.42 12.15
N GLY A 267 17.76 2.22 12.71
CA GLY A 267 18.24 0.94 13.23
C GLY A 267 17.31 0.27 14.23
N THR A 268 16.78 1.02 15.20
CA THR A 268 15.84 0.50 16.22
C THR A 268 14.58 -0.11 15.58
N LYS A 269 14.00 0.56 14.56
CA LYS A 269 12.79 0.06 13.89
C LYS A 269 13.06 -1.15 13.01
N LEU A 270 14.27 -1.27 12.46
CA LEU A 270 14.68 -2.46 11.71
C LEU A 270 14.89 -3.67 12.62
N ILE A 271 15.46 -3.47 13.82
CA ILE A 271 15.58 -4.53 14.84
C ILE A 271 14.19 -5.00 15.28
N GLU A 272 13.28 -4.07 15.60
CA GLU A 272 11.90 -4.41 15.96
C GLU A 272 11.23 -5.20 14.85
N LEU A 273 11.38 -4.77 13.59
CA LEU A 273 10.80 -5.44 12.42
C LEU A 273 11.41 -6.83 12.18
N GLN A 274 12.72 -7.00 12.42
CA GLN A 274 13.39 -8.32 12.38
C GLN A 274 12.85 -9.25 13.47
N GLN A 275 12.76 -8.77 14.72
CA GLN A 275 12.24 -9.53 15.86
C GLN A 275 10.78 -9.95 15.64
N LEU A 276 9.99 -9.09 14.98
CA LEU A 276 8.59 -9.36 14.61
C LEU A 276 8.45 -10.39 13.50
N LEU A 277 9.39 -10.41 12.54
CA LEU A 277 9.40 -11.36 11.44
C LEU A 277 9.88 -12.75 11.85
N GLY A 278 10.71 -12.86 12.90
CA GLY A 278 11.04 -14.09 13.61
C GLY A 278 11.73 -15.21 12.80
N ALA A 279 11.89 -15.05 11.48
CA ALA A 279 12.24 -16.11 10.54
C ALA A 279 13.75 -16.39 10.43
N LEU A 280 14.60 -15.47 10.92
CA LEU A 280 16.06 -15.54 10.81
C LEU A 280 16.71 -15.16 12.14
N ILE A 281 17.75 -15.89 12.55
CA ILE A 281 18.63 -15.46 13.64
C ILE A 281 19.82 -14.72 13.06
N MET A 282 20.04 -13.50 13.52
CA MET A 282 21.27 -12.74 13.24
C MET A 282 22.14 -12.64 14.50
N PRO A 283 23.47 -12.63 14.36
CA PRO A 283 24.43 -12.29 15.43
C PRO A 283 24.28 -10.83 15.86
N THR A 284 23.22 -10.47 16.59
CA THR A 284 22.90 -9.07 16.88
C THR A 284 23.70 -8.46 18.04
N LYS A 285 24.67 -9.18 18.63
CA LYS A 285 25.35 -8.69 19.84
C LYS A 285 26.46 -7.65 19.58
N ASP A 286 27.05 -7.59 18.38
CA ASP A 286 28.22 -6.74 18.12
C ASP A 286 28.11 -5.85 16.86
N ILE A 287 26.92 -5.72 16.26
CA ILE A 287 26.74 -4.85 15.09
C ILE A 287 26.23 -3.49 15.56
N ASP A 288 27.08 -2.47 15.48
CA ASP A 288 26.69 -1.07 15.60
C ASP A 288 25.86 -0.66 14.38
N LEU A 289 24.56 -0.93 14.46
CA LEU A 289 23.57 -0.66 13.42
C LEU A 289 23.47 0.82 13.05
N ASP A 290 23.74 1.71 13.99
CA ASP A 290 23.70 3.15 13.75
C ASP A 290 24.88 3.57 12.86
N SER A 291 26.08 2.99 13.07
CA SER A 291 27.24 3.20 12.18
C SER A 291 27.06 2.65 10.76
N LEU A 292 26.19 1.65 10.60
CA LEU A 292 25.91 0.99 9.31
C LEU A 292 24.84 1.73 8.49
N ILE A 293 23.99 2.47 9.18
CA ILE A 293 22.84 3.20 8.63
C ILE A 293 23.19 4.67 8.41
N ASP A 294 23.94 5.27 9.33
CA ASP A 294 24.47 6.64 9.26
C ASP A 294 25.97 6.64 9.66
N PRO A 295 26.91 6.50 8.71
CA PRO A 295 28.33 6.49 9.05
C PRO A 295 28.75 7.83 9.67
N PRO A 296 29.58 7.85 10.73
CA PRO A 296 30.05 9.08 11.34
C PRO A 296 30.75 9.95 10.28
N GLY A 297 30.31 11.21 10.19
CA GLY A 297 30.58 12.10 9.07
C GLY A 297 32.04 12.13 8.65
N ILE A 298 32.26 11.87 7.35
CA ILE A 298 33.46 12.35 6.66
C ILE A 298 33.35 13.88 6.68
N LEU A 299 34.07 14.51 7.60
CA LEU A 299 34.43 15.91 7.52
C LEU A 299 35.17 16.11 6.19
N LEU A 300 34.47 16.60 5.18
CA LEU A 300 35.08 17.27 4.05
C LEU A 300 35.74 18.54 4.60
N ASN A 301 37.04 18.44 4.89
CA ASN A 301 37.91 19.61 5.02
C ASN A 301 37.89 20.35 3.68
N LEU A 302 37.09 21.41 3.60
CA LEU A 302 37.27 22.45 2.61
C LEU A 302 38.29 23.45 3.18
N SER A 303 39.49 23.42 2.61
CA SER A 303 40.47 24.51 2.60
C SER A 303 40.87 24.74 1.16
#